data_AF-A0A0U2XWD2-F1
#
_entry.id   AF-A0A0U2XWD2-F1
#
_cell.length_a   1.000
_cell.length_b   1.000
_cell.length_c   1.000
_cell.angle_alpha   90.00
_cell.angle_beta   90.00
_cell.angle_gamma   90.00
#
_symmetry.space_group_name_H-M   'P 1'
#
loop_
_entity.id
_entity.type
_entity.pdbx_description
1 polymer ?
#
loop_
_entity_poly.entity_id
_entity_poly.type
_entity_poly.pdbx_seq_one_letter_code
_entity_poly.pdbx_strand_id
1 'polypeptide(L)'
;MNNKPLCQYESPDGHKCQEIDMGSGYCFWHDSKFDKSGLELTQKLERYAKRGGLLQGLELKRANLEGLNLVKFGNHEGYDLSYSNFYRANLQGAHLFNSTIKNASLMKADLRDANLHCCKLENTNLLGMKLDKTRIDNLYLGGKLLQEKQASEALKEQDLDEANDLFLQSEEIYRLLRKGAEQQGLFEMAGKYTYSELRMRHAQYPKLSKRRLVSSFVDMLCGYGEKPENVIRFSLGMIIACAICYFIFGINYNDGLIQFSSQASWSDNLSTLLNCIYFSVVTFTTLGYGDITPTGITRLIATVEAFTGSFSLALFVVVFVKRMTR
;
A
#
# COMPACT_ATOMS: atom_id res chain seq x y z
N MET A 1 38.82 -34.81 22.09
CA MET A 1 37.85 -34.39 21.06
C MET A 1 37.73 -32.89 21.15
N ASN A 2 38.28 -32.14 20.18
CA ASN A 2 38.29 -30.68 20.20
C ASN A 2 36.85 -30.17 20.11
N ASN A 3 36.32 -29.63 21.21
CA ASN A 3 35.11 -28.80 21.20
C ASN A 3 35.44 -27.53 20.40
N LYS A 4 35.25 -27.59 19.09
CA LYS A 4 35.33 -26.38 18.27
C LYS A 4 34.20 -25.46 18.72
N PRO A 5 34.47 -24.14 18.88
CA PRO A 5 33.43 -23.20 19.26
C PRO A 5 32.28 -23.26 18.24
N LEU A 6 31.05 -23.07 18.73
CA LEU A 6 29.86 -22.96 17.90
C LEU A 6 29.63 -21.49 17.54
N CYS A 7 28.91 -21.27 16.45
CA CYS A 7 28.46 -19.97 16.01
C CYS A 7 27.67 -19.23 17.12
N GLN A 8 28.01 -17.98 17.38
CA GLN A 8 27.37 -17.12 18.38
C GLN A 8 26.08 -16.44 17.86
N TYR A 9 25.64 -16.77 16.64
CA TYR A 9 24.44 -16.17 16.07
C TYR A 9 23.19 -16.74 16.75
N GLU A 10 22.39 -15.84 17.28
CA GLU A 10 21.06 -16.08 17.82
C GLU A 10 20.09 -15.14 17.10
N SER A 11 19.05 -15.71 16.49
CA SER A 11 18.04 -14.89 15.84
C SER A 11 17.20 -14.13 16.87
N PRO A 12 16.58 -13.01 16.50
CA PRO A 12 15.65 -12.30 17.39
C PRO A 12 14.48 -13.16 17.90
N ASP A 13 14.17 -14.27 17.22
CA ASP A 13 13.13 -15.23 17.62
C ASP A 13 13.67 -16.33 18.58
N GLY A 14 14.95 -16.26 18.98
CA GLY A 14 15.59 -17.17 19.93
C GLY A 14 16.23 -18.42 19.31
N HIS A 15 16.33 -18.51 17.98
CA HIS A 15 16.96 -19.67 17.33
C HIS A 15 18.48 -19.52 17.28
N LYS A 16 19.21 -20.51 17.81
CA LYS A 16 20.68 -20.53 17.84
C LYS A 16 21.26 -21.36 16.70
N CYS A 17 22.28 -20.81 16.06
CA CYS A 17 23.02 -21.53 15.04
C CYS A 17 23.87 -22.66 15.67
N GLN A 18 23.81 -23.86 15.07
CA GLN A 18 24.58 -25.04 15.51
C GLN A 18 25.83 -25.31 14.66
N GLU A 19 26.15 -24.42 13.71
CA GLU A 19 27.35 -24.56 12.88
C GLU A 19 28.61 -24.20 13.66
N ILE A 20 29.74 -24.73 13.18
CA ILE A 20 31.05 -24.49 13.77
C ILE A 20 31.50 -23.05 13.45
N ASP A 21 32.04 -22.38 14.46
CA ASP A 21 32.69 -21.08 14.32
C ASP A 21 33.98 -21.19 13.50
N MET A 22 34.16 -20.25 12.57
CA MET A 22 35.31 -20.17 11.68
C MET A 22 36.48 -19.35 12.28
N GLY A 23 36.39 -18.96 13.55
CA GLY A 23 37.41 -18.23 14.31
C GLY A 23 37.06 -16.76 14.57
N SER A 24 35.90 -16.29 14.11
CA SER A 24 35.41 -14.92 14.26
C SER A 24 34.27 -14.79 15.29
N GLY A 25 33.86 -15.91 15.90
CA GLY A 25 32.63 -16.04 16.70
C GLY A 25 31.44 -16.49 15.86
N TYR A 26 31.54 -16.55 14.54
CA TYR A 26 30.44 -16.86 13.64
C TYR A 26 30.80 -17.98 12.66
N CYS A 27 29.78 -18.73 12.23
CA CYS A 27 29.95 -19.68 11.14
C CYS A 27 30.02 -18.97 9.79
N PHE A 28 30.36 -19.73 8.76
CA PHE A 28 30.43 -19.25 7.38
C PHE A 28 29.21 -18.41 6.94
N TRP A 29 27.99 -18.77 7.37
CA TRP A 29 26.76 -18.12 6.92
C TRP A 29 26.43 -16.83 7.66
N HIS A 30 26.80 -16.72 8.94
CA HIS A 30 26.47 -15.60 9.82
C HIS A 30 27.60 -14.59 9.98
N ASP A 31 28.80 -14.89 9.46
CA ASP A 31 29.92 -13.98 9.52
C ASP A 31 29.82 -12.89 8.43
N SER A 32 29.57 -11.64 8.84
CA SER A 32 29.50 -10.48 7.96
C SER A 32 30.88 -9.96 7.49
N LYS A 33 31.96 -10.33 8.18
CA LYS A 33 33.33 -9.92 7.84
C LYS A 33 33.91 -10.75 6.70
N PHE A 34 33.42 -11.98 6.53
CA PHE A 34 33.85 -12.87 5.46
C PHE A 34 33.19 -12.47 4.12
N ASP A 35 33.99 -12.04 3.15
CA ASP A 35 33.52 -11.70 1.80
C ASP A 35 33.16 -12.96 1.01
N LYS A 36 31.94 -12.99 0.49
CA LYS A 36 31.37 -14.13 -0.24
C LYS A 36 31.05 -13.80 -1.70
N SER A 37 31.44 -12.62 -2.18
CA SER A 37 31.01 -12.09 -3.48
C SER A 37 31.52 -12.85 -4.71
N GLY A 38 32.62 -13.58 -4.58
CA GLY A 38 33.20 -14.40 -5.66
C GLY A 38 32.96 -15.91 -5.53
N LEU A 39 32.09 -16.34 -4.61
CA LEU A 39 31.87 -17.76 -4.34
C LEU A 39 30.58 -18.26 -5.00
N GLU A 40 30.64 -19.47 -5.55
CA GLU A 40 29.47 -20.21 -6.01
C GLU A 40 28.74 -20.82 -4.80
N LEU A 41 27.75 -20.10 -4.27
CA LEU A 41 27.08 -20.45 -3.02
C LEU A 41 25.77 -21.19 -3.22
N THR A 42 25.18 -21.16 -4.41
CA THR A 42 23.84 -21.70 -4.70
C THR A 42 23.67 -23.13 -4.17
N GLN A 43 24.46 -24.09 -4.69
CA GLN A 43 24.35 -25.50 -4.27
C GLN A 43 24.70 -25.70 -2.79
N LYS A 44 25.63 -24.90 -2.25
CA LYS A 44 26.04 -24.99 -0.85
C LYS A 44 24.90 -24.55 0.08
N LEU A 45 24.20 -23.49 -0.28
CA LEU A 45 23.04 -22.96 0.47
C LEU A 45 21.85 -23.91 0.37
N GLU A 46 21.59 -24.49 -0.80
CA GLU A 46 20.53 -25.51 -0.95
C GLU A 46 20.77 -26.75 -0.08
N ARG A 47 22.02 -27.25 -0.04
CA ARG A 47 22.37 -28.37 0.84
C ARG A 47 22.25 -28.00 2.31
N TYR A 48 22.64 -26.77 2.67
CA TYR A 48 22.51 -26.24 4.02
C TYR A 48 21.03 -26.17 4.44
N ALA A 49 20.16 -25.66 3.57
CA ALA A 49 18.72 -25.61 3.78
C ALA A 49 18.10 -27.01 3.90
N LYS A 50 18.48 -27.96 3.03
CA LYS A 50 17.96 -29.34 3.02
C LYS A 50 18.30 -30.13 4.27
N ARG A 51 19.46 -29.90 4.89
CA ARG A 51 19.86 -30.55 6.14
C ARG A 51 19.29 -29.89 7.40
N GLY A 52 18.44 -28.87 7.27
CA GLY A 52 17.84 -28.17 8.40
C GLY A 52 18.73 -27.07 9.01
N GLY A 53 19.65 -26.49 8.23
CA GLY A 53 20.44 -25.34 8.67
C GLY A 53 19.59 -24.11 9.00
N LEU A 54 20.07 -23.27 9.92
CA LEU A 54 19.41 -22.02 10.30
C LEU A 54 19.59 -20.96 9.20
N LEU A 55 18.53 -20.70 8.44
CA LEU A 55 18.53 -19.73 7.34
C LEU A 55 18.20 -18.30 7.75
N GLN A 56 17.92 -18.05 9.03
CA GLN A 56 17.76 -16.70 9.55
C GLN A 56 19.13 -16.02 9.69
N GLY A 57 19.21 -14.74 9.34
CA GLY A 57 20.40 -13.91 9.53
C GLY A 57 21.56 -14.17 8.58
N LEU A 58 21.32 -14.74 7.40
CA LEU A 58 22.39 -15.05 6.46
C LEU A 58 23.08 -13.77 5.98
N GLU A 59 24.40 -13.70 6.10
CA GLU A 59 25.22 -12.60 5.63
C GLU A 59 25.72 -12.88 4.21
N LEU A 60 24.85 -12.65 3.23
CA LEU A 60 25.02 -12.98 1.81
C LEU A 60 25.11 -11.74 0.92
N LYS A 61 25.67 -10.65 1.46
CA LYS A 61 25.95 -9.42 0.73
C LYS A 61 26.77 -9.73 -0.53
N ARG A 62 26.29 -9.27 -1.68
CA ARG A 62 26.91 -9.46 -3.01
C ARG A 62 27.12 -10.92 -3.43
N ALA A 63 26.50 -11.89 -2.76
CA ALA A 63 26.66 -13.29 -3.11
C ALA A 63 26.07 -13.61 -4.49
N ASN A 64 26.70 -14.54 -5.21
CA ASN A 64 26.10 -15.14 -6.40
C ASN A 64 25.19 -16.30 -5.97
N LEU A 65 23.88 -16.12 -6.14
CA LEU A 65 22.81 -17.07 -5.82
C LEU A 65 21.88 -17.26 -7.02
N GLU A 66 22.42 -17.14 -8.24
CA GLU A 66 21.68 -17.37 -9.47
C GLU A 66 21.09 -18.79 -9.48
N GLY A 67 19.82 -18.89 -9.87
CA GLY A 67 19.06 -20.15 -9.93
C GLY A 67 18.80 -20.80 -8.58
N LEU A 68 19.01 -20.12 -7.45
CA LEU A 68 18.84 -20.67 -6.11
C LEU A 68 17.45 -21.28 -5.90
N ASN A 69 17.40 -22.56 -5.54
CA ASN A 69 16.16 -23.27 -5.28
C ASN A 69 15.94 -23.54 -3.78
N LEU A 70 15.18 -22.66 -3.14
CA LEU A 70 14.72 -22.81 -1.76
C LEU A 70 13.20 -23.04 -1.71
N VAL A 71 12.77 -24.16 -2.31
CA VAL A 71 11.38 -24.63 -2.24
C VAL A 71 11.31 -25.89 -1.38
N LYS A 72 10.47 -25.87 -0.34
CA LYS A 72 10.15 -27.06 0.45
C LYS A 72 9.03 -27.86 -0.22
N PHE A 73 9.39 -28.94 -0.92
CA PHE A 73 8.39 -29.85 -1.50
C PHE A 73 7.57 -30.54 -0.39
N GLY A 74 6.24 -30.49 -0.51
CA GLY A 74 5.33 -31.18 0.41
C GLY A 74 5.06 -30.46 1.75
N ASN A 75 5.57 -29.24 1.95
CA ASN A 75 5.24 -28.41 3.11
C ASN A 75 4.44 -27.16 2.68
N HIS A 76 3.46 -26.77 3.49
CA HIS A 76 2.69 -25.55 3.28
C HIS A 76 3.45 -24.28 3.71
N GLU A 77 4.60 -24.42 4.35
CA GLU A 77 5.47 -23.31 4.74
C GLU A 77 6.79 -23.34 3.94
N GLY A 78 7.24 -22.18 3.46
CA GLY A 78 8.55 -22.03 2.81
C GLY A 78 9.72 -22.02 3.80
N TYR A 79 10.89 -21.62 3.32
CA TYR A 79 12.05 -21.39 4.19
C TYR A 79 11.97 -20.02 4.87
N ASP A 80 12.55 -19.90 6.05
CA ASP A 80 12.65 -18.63 6.77
C ASP A 80 14.05 -18.04 6.64
N LEU A 81 14.14 -16.97 5.85
CA LEU A 81 15.31 -16.18 5.54
C LEU A 81 15.27 -14.82 6.27
N SER A 82 14.44 -14.69 7.31
CA SER A 82 14.32 -13.44 8.06
C SER A 82 15.66 -12.95 8.61
N TYR A 83 15.80 -11.64 8.74
CA TYR A 83 17.02 -10.96 9.20
C TYR A 83 18.24 -11.11 8.29
N SER A 84 18.10 -11.73 7.11
CA SER A 84 19.21 -11.95 6.18
C SER A 84 19.59 -10.68 5.41
N ASN A 85 20.85 -10.61 5.02
CA ASN A 85 21.43 -9.53 4.25
C ASN A 85 21.76 -10.00 2.84
N PHE A 86 20.91 -9.64 1.88
CA PHE A 86 21.09 -9.89 0.45
C PHE A 86 21.46 -8.61 -0.30
N TYR A 87 22.10 -7.63 0.37
CA TYR A 87 22.49 -6.38 -0.27
C TYR A 87 23.33 -6.64 -1.54
N ARG A 88 22.80 -6.24 -2.71
CA ARG A 88 23.37 -6.51 -4.04
C ARG A 88 23.62 -7.98 -4.38
N ALA A 89 22.93 -8.93 -3.74
CA ALA A 89 23.02 -10.33 -4.13
C ALA A 89 22.43 -10.56 -5.53
N ASN A 90 22.99 -11.50 -6.29
CA ASN A 90 22.40 -12.00 -7.52
C ASN A 90 21.46 -13.16 -7.17
N LEU A 91 20.15 -12.95 -7.28
CA LEU A 91 19.09 -13.94 -7.08
C LEU A 91 18.29 -14.14 -8.39
N GLN A 92 18.93 -13.90 -9.55
CA GLN A 92 18.29 -14.08 -10.85
C GLN A 92 17.82 -15.54 -10.98
N GLY A 93 16.56 -15.74 -11.40
CA GLY A 93 15.96 -17.06 -11.55
C GLY A 93 15.75 -17.84 -10.24
N ALA A 94 15.94 -17.22 -9.06
CA ALA A 94 15.79 -17.92 -7.79
C ALA A 94 14.34 -18.36 -7.54
N HIS A 95 14.14 -19.57 -7.05
CA HIS A 95 12.86 -20.11 -6.61
C HIS A 95 12.72 -19.97 -5.09
N LEU A 96 11.98 -18.94 -4.68
CA LEU A 96 11.77 -18.58 -3.26
C LEU A 96 10.30 -18.74 -2.84
N PHE A 97 9.49 -19.50 -3.59
CA PHE A 97 8.05 -19.68 -3.36
C PHE A 97 7.72 -19.83 -1.87
N ASN A 98 6.81 -18.97 -1.39
CA ASN A 98 6.27 -19.00 -0.03
C ASN A 98 7.33 -18.82 1.09
N SER A 99 8.53 -18.32 0.76
CA SER A 99 9.57 -18.04 1.75
C SER A 99 9.25 -16.80 2.57
N THR A 100 9.69 -16.82 3.83
CA THR A 100 9.61 -15.69 4.75
C THR A 100 10.95 -14.96 4.73
N ILE A 101 10.97 -13.68 4.37
CA ILE A 101 12.20 -12.88 4.27
C ILE A 101 11.95 -11.58 5.06
N LYS A 102 11.51 -11.68 6.33
CA LYS A 102 11.13 -10.49 7.12
C LYS A 102 12.35 -9.80 7.71
N ASN A 103 12.27 -8.49 7.94
CA ASN A 103 13.35 -7.71 8.57
C ASN A 103 14.71 -7.89 7.87
N ALA A 104 14.70 -8.22 6.58
CA ALA A 104 15.89 -8.51 5.78
C ALA A 104 16.26 -7.31 4.90
N SER A 105 17.38 -7.41 4.19
CA SER A 105 17.76 -6.42 3.18
C SER A 105 17.87 -7.07 1.80
N LEU A 106 16.96 -6.72 0.89
CA LEU A 106 17.04 -7.00 -0.54
C LEU A 106 17.50 -5.74 -1.32
N MET A 107 18.11 -4.77 -0.63
CA MET A 107 18.52 -3.51 -1.24
C MET A 107 19.47 -3.77 -2.42
N LYS A 108 19.09 -3.29 -3.60
CA LYS A 108 19.83 -3.47 -4.86
C LYS A 108 20.07 -4.93 -5.27
N ALA A 109 19.33 -5.89 -4.71
CA ALA A 109 19.39 -7.29 -5.14
C ALA A 109 18.81 -7.46 -6.54
N ASP A 110 19.36 -8.40 -7.30
CA ASP A 110 18.90 -8.75 -8.63
C ASP A 110 17.94 -9.95 -8.53
N LEU A 111 16.64 -9.73 -8.68
CA LEU A 111 15.60 -10.78 -8.59
C LEU A 111 14.97 -11.07 -9.95
N ARG A 112 15.59 -10.65 -11.06
CA ARG A 112 15.05 -10.87 -12.40
C ARG A 112 14.74 -12.35 -12.64
N ASP A 113 13.61 -12.64 -13.29
CA ASP A 113 13.15 -14.01 -13.54
C ASP A 113 12.93 -14.88 -12.28
N ALA A 114 13.03 -14.33 -11.06
CA ALA A 114 12.83 -15.09 -9.82
C ALA A 114 11.35 -15.38 -9.54
N ASN A 115 11.09 -16.33 -8.65
CA ASN A 115 9.76 -16.66 -8.16
C ASN A 115 9.61 -16.25 -6.68
N LEU A 116 8.93 -15.12 -6.44
CA LEU A 116 8.56 -14.59 -5.13
C LEU A 116 7.06 -14.81 -4.81
N HIS A 117 6.40 -15.73 -5.51
CA HIS A 117 4.99 -16.03 -5.28
C HIS A 117 4.74 -16.42 -3.81
N CYS A 118 3.77 -15.76 -3.18
CA CYS A 118 3.42 -15.92 -1.75
C CYS A 118 4.54 -15.57 -0.74
N CYS A 119 5.62 -14.88 -1.15
CA CYS A 119 6.66 -14.49 -0.21
C CYS A 119 6.19 -13.43 0.79
N LYS A 120 6.73 -13.50 2.01
CA LYS A 120 6.50 -12.50 3.08
C LYS A 120 7.74 -11.60 3.22
N LEU A 121 7.63 -10.35 2.80
CA LEU A 121 8.71 -9.35 2.81
C LEU A 121 8.44 -8.22 3.83
N GLU A 122 7.72 -8.50 4.92
CA GLU A 122 7.43 -7.50 5.95
C GLU A 122 8.73 -6.89 6.51
N ASN A 123 8.76 -5.55 6.63
CA ASN A 123 9.92 -4.80 7.12
C ASN A 123 11.22 -5.07 6.34
N THR A 124 11.13 -5.48 5.08
CA THR A 124 12.32 -5.73 4.25
C THR A 124 12.74 -4.45 3.55
N ASN A 125 14.04 -4.18 3.51
CA ASN A 125 14.54 -3.11 2.66
C ASN A 125 14.53 -3.55 1.19
N LEU A 126 13.62 -2.99 0.39
CA LEU A 126 13.42 -3.31 -1.03
C LEU A 126 14.02 -2.27 -1.98
N LEU A 127 14.75 -1.28 -1.47
CA LEU A 127 15.21 -0.14 -2.26
C LEU A 127 16.12 -0.58 -3.41
N GLY A 128 15.76 -0.20 -4.63
CA GLY A 128 16.55 -0.46 -5.83
C GLY A 128 16.69 -1.92 -6.23
N MET A 129 15.89 -2.83 -5.67
CA MET A 129 15.82 -4.22 -6.16
C MET A 129 15.38 -4.24 -7.63
N LYS A 130 15.75 -5.28 -8.38
CA LYS A 130 15.30 -5.46 -9.77
C LYS A 130 14.25 -6.57 -9.84
N LEU A 131 13.08 -6.27 -10.40
CA LEU A 131 11.95 -7.20 -10.47
C LEU A 131 11.52 -7.57 -11.91
N ASP A 132 12.37 -7.37 -12.92
CA ASP A 132 11.97 -7.66 -14.30
C ASP A 132 11.65 -9.14 -14.46
N LYS A 133 10.42 -9.45 -14.91
CA LYS A 133 9.89 -10.83 -15.04
C LYS A 133 9.86 -11.65 -13.74
N THR A 134 9.99 -11.02 -12.58
CA THR A 134 9.87 -11.69 -11.29
C THR A 134 8.42 -12.01 -10.99
N ARG A 135 8.10 -13.26 -10.65
CA ARG A 135 6.75 -13.63 -10.24
C ARG A 135 6.45 -13.10 -8.84
N ILE A 136 5.45 -12.22 -8.70
CA ILE A 136 5.12 -11.55 -7.41
C ILE A 136 3.67 -11.73 -6.95
N ASP A 137 2.92 -12.69 -7.50
CA ASP A 137 1.52 -12.88 -7.07
C ASP A 137 1.46 -13.22 -5.58
N ASN A 138 0.48 -12.65 -4.88
CA ASN A 138 0.27 -12.82 -3.44
C ASN A 138 1.49 -12.44 -2.58
N LEU A 139 2.37 -11.56 -3.08
CA LEU A 139 3.46 -11.01 -2.30
C LEU A 139 2.91 -10.20 -1.10
N TYR A 140 3.44 -10.48 0.08
CA TYR A 140 2.99 -9.86 1.31
C TYR A 140 4.07 -8.93 1.88
N LEU A 141 3.82 -7.61 1.80
CA LEU A 141 4.74 -6.56 2.29
C LEU A 141 4.44 -6.13 3.74
N GLY A 142 3.36 -6.64 4.32
CA GLY A 142 2.77 -6.11 5.56
C GLY A 142 1.88 -4.89 5.29
N GLY A 143 1.52 -4.16 6.34
CA GLY A 143 0.64 -2.99 6.22
C GLY A 143 1.28 -1.75 5.58
N LYS A 144 2.60 -1.59 5.72
CA LYS A 144 3.40 -0.47 5.19
C LYS A 144 4.83 -0.94 4.91
N LEU A 145 5.50 -0.35 3.94
CA LEU A 145 6.92 -0.56 3.69
C LEU A 145 7.78 -0.14 4.90
N LEU A 146 8.98 -0.70 5.01
CA LEU A 146 9.95 -0.33 6.03
C LEU A 146 10.25 1.18 6.00
N GLN A 147 10.59 1.70 4.82
CA GLN A 147 10.89 3.11 4.61
C GLN A 147 9.70 4.02 4.95
N GLU A 148 8.46 3.59 4.70
CA GLU A 148 7.26 4.37 5.04
C GLU A 148 7.07 4.48 6.56
N LYS A 149 7.39 3.41 7.30
CA LYS A 149 7.37 3.41 8.77
C LYS A 149 8.45 4.34 9.32
N GLN A 150 9.67 4.22 8.81
CA GLN A 150 10.80 5.09 9.18
C GLN A 150 10.50 6.57 8.85
N ALA A 151 9.88 6.86 7.69
CA ALA A 151 9.48 8.22 7.33
C ALA A 151 8.46 8.80 8.33
N SER A 152 7.55 7.95 8.82
CA SER A 152 6.57 8.35 9.83
C SER A 152 7.21 8.60 11.19
N GLU A 153 8.30 7.91 11.51
CA GLU A 153 9.10 8.11 12.73
C GLU A 153 9.92 9.41 12.64
N ALA A 154 10.66 9.61 11.54
CA ALA A 154 11.40 10.84 11.27
C ALA A 154 10.48 12.09 11.31
N LEU A 155 9.24 11.98 10.79
CA LEU A 155 8.26 13.06 10.87
C LEU A 155 7.83 13.39 12.31
N LYS A 156 7.78 12.39 13.21
CA LYS A 156 7.50 12.62 14.64
C LYS A 156 8.68 13.29 15.33
N GLU A 157 9.89 12.97 14.90
CA GLU A 157 11.15 13.56 15.37
C GLU A 157 11.41 14.95 14.77
N GLN A 158 10.53 15.42 13.87
CA GLN A 158 10.62 16.68 13.14
C GLN A 158 11.79 16.76 12.16
N ASP A 159 12.41 15.63 11.82
CA ASP A 159 13.37 15.55 10.72
C ASP A 159 12.63 15.46 9.39
N LEU A 160 12.39 16.62 8.78
CA LEU A 160 11.66 16.72 7.52
C LEU A 160 12.50 16.25 6.32
N ASP A 161 13.82 16.39 6.38
CA ASP A 161 14.70 16.05 5.27
C ASP A 161 14.82 14.53 5.16
N GLU A 162 15.07 13.84 6.27
CA GLU A 162 15.08 12.38 6.32
C GLU A 162 13.70 11.79 6.01
N ALA A 163 12.62 12.38 6.54
CA ALA A 163 11.27 11.93 6.22
C ALA A 163 10.96 12.04 4.71
N ASN A 164 11.35 13.13 4.06
CA ASN A 164 11.14 13.32 2.62
C ASN A 164 11.96 12.35 1.78
N ASP A 165 13.21 12.09 2.15
CA ASP A 165 14.05 11.09 1.48
C ASP A 165 13.43 9.68 1.59
N LEU A 166 12.97 9.30 2.78
CA LEU A 166 12.31 8.01 3.00
C LEU A 166 10.97 7.89 2.26
N PHE A 167 10.20 8.99 2.12
CA PHE A 167 9.01 9.00 1.28
C PHE A 167 9.35 8.85 -0.21
N LEU A 168 10.44 9.46 -0.67
CA LEU A 168 10.93 9.29 -2.05
C LEU A 168 11.36 7.85 -2.31
N GLN A 169 12.13 7.25 -1.41
CA GLN A 169 12.51 5.83 -1.48
C GLN A 169 11.27 4.92 -1.51
N SER A 170 10.28 5.20 -0.67
CA SER A 170 9.02 4.45 -0.65
C SER A 170 8.24 4.58 -1.97
N GLU A 171 8.21 5.78 -2.57
CA GLU A 171 7.61 6.01 -3.88
C GLU A 171 8.29 5.15 -4.97
N GLU A 172 9.63 5.09 -4.98
CA GLU A 172 10.37 4.27 -5.94
C GLU A 172 10.06 2.78 -5.80
N ILE A 173 9.99 2.27 -4.56
CA ILE A 173 9.66 0.87 -4.28
C ILE A 173 8.24 0.54 -4.75
N TYR A 174 7.25 1.36 -4.42
CA TYR A 174 5.87 1.13 -4.88
C TYR A 174 5.74 1.23 -6.40
N ARG A 175 6.46 2.15 -7.05
CA ARG A 175 6.48 2.28 -8.51
C ARG A 175 7.06 1.03 -9.18
N LEU A 176 8.13 0.47 -8.62
CA LEU A 176 8.74 -0.76 -9.12
C LEU A 176 7.76 -1.94 -8.99
N LEU A 177 7.16 -2.11 -7.82
CA LEU A 177 6.17 -3.16 -7.54
C LEU A 177 4.94 -3.04 -8.45
N ARG A 178 4.44 -1.81 -8.66
CA ARG A 178 3.35 -1.52 -9.60
C ARG A 178 3.69 -1.98 -11.01
N LYS A 179 4.86 -1.59 -11.53
CA LYS A 179 5.30 -2.00 -12.89
C LYS A 179 5.42 -3.52 -13.01
N GLY A 180 5.97 -4.18 -12.00
CA GLY A 180 6.06 -5.65 -11.95
C GLY A 180 4.68 -6.31 -11.97
N ALA A 181 3.73 -5.77 -11.21
CA ALA A 181 2.34 -6.27 -11.17
C ALA A 181 1.59 -6.02 -12.50
N GLU A 182 1.74 -4.84 -13.10
CA GLU A 182 1.16 -4.49 -14.40
C GLU A 182 1.64 -5.43 -15.51
N GLN A 183 2.93 -5.76 -15.54
CA GLN A 183 3.51 -6.69 -16.53
C GLN A 183 2.95 -8.12 -16.42
N GLN A 184 2.45 -8.52 -15.25
CA GLN A 184 1.90 -9.84 -14.97
C GLN A 184 0.37 -9.89 -15.06
N GLY A 185 -0.30 -8.76 -15.32
CA GLY A 185 -1.75 -8.67 -15.27
C GLY A 185 -2.34 -8.78 -13.86
N LEU A 186 -1.56 -8.44 -12.83
CA LEU A 186 -1.98 -8.47 -11.42
C LEU A 186 -2.64 -7.14 -11.02
N PHE A 187 -3.81 -6.88 -11.60
CA PHE A 187 -4.40 -5.54 -11.61
C PHE A 187 -4.85 -5.01 -10.24
N GLU A 188 -5.36 -5.89 -9.38
CA GLU A 188 -5.69 -5.50 -8.01
C GLU A 188 -4.45 -5.07 -7.22
N MET A 189 -3.33 -5.80 -7.38
CA MET A 189 -2.05 -5.45 -6.76
C MET A 189 -1.48 -4.16 -7.36
N ALA A 190 -1.52 -4.02 -8.68
CA ALA A 190 -1.08 -2.82 -9.38
C ALA A 190 -1.87 -1.58 -8.92
N GLY A 191 -3.18 -1.68 -8.74
CA GLY A 191 -4.02 -0.59 -8.22
C GLY A 191 -3.65 -0.20 -6.78
N LYS A 192 -3.45 -1.20 -5.90
CA LYS A 192 -2.97 -0.97 -4.52
C LYS A 192 -1.62 -0.24 -4.51
N TYR A 193 -0.67 -0.67 -5.34
CA TYR A 193 0.64 -0.02 -5.44
C TYR A 193 0.57 1.36 -6.10
N THR A 194 -0.35 1.58 -7.05
CA THR A 194 -0.60 2.91 -7.63
C THR A 194 -1.06 3.89 -6.57
N TYR A 195 -2.04 3.49 -5.74
CA TYR A 195 -2.52 4.30 -4.65
C TYR A 195 -1.40 4.63 -3.65
N SER A 196 -0.62 3.63 -3.23
CA SER A 196 0.49 3.83 -2.30
C SER A 196 1.60 4.71 -2.89
N GLU A 197 1.97 4.54 -4.16
CA GLU A 197 2.93 5.41 -4.88
C GLU A 197 2.49 6.88 -4.81
N LEU A 198 1.23 7.16 -5.14
CA LEU A 198 0.68 8.52 -5.15
C LEU A 198 0.55 9.10 -3.74
N ARG A 199 0.28 8.27 -2.73
CA ARG A 199 0.29 8.68 -1.32
C ARG A 199 1.70 9.05 -0.84
N MET A 200 2.74 8.34 -1.27
CA MET A 200 4.12 8.69 -0.94
C MET A 200 4.53 10.01 -1.63
N ARG A 201 4.15 10.19 -2.90
CA ARG A 201 4.34 11.46 -3.61
C ARG A 201 3.61 12.62 -2.92
N HIS A 202 2.38 12.36 -2.46
CA HIS A 202 1.59 13.35 -1.72
C HIS A 202 2.28 13.78 -0.42
N ALA A 203 2.88 12.84 0.30
CA ALA A 203 3.54 13.10 1.58
C ALA A 203 4.71 14.09 1.45
N GLN A 204 5.45 14.02 0.33
CA GLN A 204 6.59 14.90 0.01
C GLN A 204 6.18 16.37 -0.25
N TYR A 205 4.91 16.68 -0.49
CA TYR A 205 4.52 18.07 -0.76
C TYR A 205 4.60 18.96 0.49
N PRO A 206 5.08 20.21 0.38
CA PRO A 206 5.02 21.17 1.48
C PRO A 206 3.58 21.36 1.98
N LYS A 207 3.41 21.53 3.31
CA LYS A 207 2.08 21.59 3.97
C LYS A 207 1.14 22.64 3.37
N LEU A 208 1.66 23.82 2.97
CA LEU A 208 0.88 24.95 2.44
C LEU A 208 0.89 25.04 0.90
N SER A 209 1.24 23.96 0.19
CA SER A 209 1.31 23.98 -1.27
C SER A 209 -0.06 23.77 -1.93
N LYS A 210 -0.35 24.55 -2.97
CA LYS A 210 -1.52 24.33 -3.85
C LYS A 210 -1.54 22.90 -4.41
N ARG A 211 -0.37 22.33 -4.72
CA ARG A 211 -0.26 20.94 -5.20
C ARG A 211 -0.74 19.93 -4.15
N ARG A 212 -0.42 20.18 -2.88
CA ARG A 212 -0.87 19.33 -1.77
C ARG A 212 -2.38 19.39 -1.64
N LEU A 213 -2.97 20.59 -1.66
CA LEU A 213 -4.43 20.77 -1.60
C LEU A 213 -5.16 20.05 -2.74
N VAL A 214 -4.71 20.22 -3.98
CA VAL A 214 -5.30 19.54 -5.14
C VAL A 214 -5.16 18.02 -5.00
N SER A 215 -3.99 17.53 -4.61
CA SER A 215 -3.76 16.10 -4.41
C SER A 215 -4.64 15.52 -3.30
N SER A 216 -4.81 16.23 -2.17
CA SER A 216 -5.73 15.84 -1.10
C SER A 216 -7.18 15.80 -1.58
N PHE A 217 -7.59 16.78 -2.39
CA PHE A 217 -8.93 16.82 -2.96
C PHE A 217 -9.19 15.62 -3.89
N VAL A 218 -8.23 15.27 -4.75
CA VAL A 218 -8.32 14.10 -5.64
C VAL A 218 -8.35 12.78 -4.85
N ASP A 219 -7.56 12.66 -3.78
CA ASP A 219 -7.59 11.49 -2.89
C ASP A 219 -8.97 11.34 -2.22
N MET A 220 -9.52 12.45 -1.70
CA MET A 220 -10.85 12.48 -1.11
C MET A 220 -11.95 12.12 -2.12
N LEU A 221 -11.88 12.66 -3.33
CA LEU A 221 -12.90 12.49 -4.37
C LEU A 221 -12.95 11.06 -4.91
N CYS A 222 -11.79 10.49 -5.27
CA CYS A 222 -11.76 9.19 -5.96
C CYS A 222 -10.58 8.27 -5.57
N GLY A 223 -9.81 8.63 -4.54
CA GLY A 223 -8.63 7.88 -4.10
C GLY A 223 -7.62 7.74 -5.22
N TYR A 224 -7.35 8.84 -5.92
CA TYR A 224 -6.51 8.87 -7.13
C TYR A 224 -7.02 7.99 -8.28
N GLY A 225 -8.32 7.71 -8.29
CA GLY A 225 -8.96 6.86 -9.29
C GLY A 225 -8.68 5.37 -9.10
N GLU A 226 -8.32 4.95 -7.88
CA GLU A 226 -8.14 3.54 -7.50
C GLU A 226 -9.22 3.07 -6.49
N LYS A 227 -9.96 3.99 -5.84
CA LYS A 227 -10.93 3.68 -4.78
C LYS A 227 -12.34 4.17 -5.12
N PRO A 228 -13.21 3.36 -5.76
CA PRO A 228 -14.57 3.77 -6.10
C PRO A 228 -15.43 4.08 -4.86
N GLU A 229 -15.14 3.45 -3.73
CA GLU A 229 -15.77 3.75 -2.43
C GLU A 229 -15.59 5.21 -1.98
N ASN A 230 -14.52 5.89 -2.41
CA ASN A 230 -14.31 7.32 -2.11
C ASN A 230 -15.33 8.17 -2.85
N VAL A 231 -15.64 7.83 -4.10
CA VAL A 231 -16.65 8.54 -4.90
C VAL A 231 -18.03 8.40 -4.25
N ILE A 232 -18.39 7.21 -3.77
CA ILE A 232 -19.65 6.99 -3.06
C ILE A 232 -19.72 7.83 -1.78
N ARG A 233 -18.66 7.81 -0.95
CA ARG A 233 -18.61 8.60 0.29
C ARG A 233 -18.66 10.10 0.02
N PHE A 234 -17.98 10.57 -1.02
CA PHE A 234 -18.03 11.96 -1.47
C PHE A 234 -19.45 12.36 -1.89
N SER A 235 -20.10 11.56 -2.74
CA SER A 235 -21.47 11.78 -3.19
C SER A 235 -22.47 11.84 -2.03
N LEU A 236 -22.41 10.88 -1.10
CA LEU A 236 -23.26 10.89 0.09
C LEU A 236 -23.01 12.11 0.97
N GLY A 237 -21.74 12.51 1.15
CA GLY A 237 -21.38 13.71 1.89
C GLY A 237 -21.93 14.99 1.25
N MET A 238 -21.85 15.10 -0.07
CA MET A 238 -22.42 16.23 -0.83
C MET A 238 -23.93 16.30 -0.70
N ILE A 239 -24.63 15.16 -0.83
CA ILE A 239 -26.09 15.07 -0.66
C ILE A 239 -26.48 15.56 0.74
N ILE A 240 -25.84 15.06 1.80
CA ILE A 240 -26.15 15.48 3.17
C ILE A 240 -25.86 16.97 3.38
N ALA A 241 -24.73 17.48 2.85
CA ALA A 241 -24.38 18.89 2.97
C ALA A 241 -25.41 19.79 2.27
N CYS A 242 -25.82 19.45 1.04
CA CYS A 242 -26.86 20.17 0.30
C CYS A 242 -28.21 20.08 1.01
N ALA A 243 -28.60 18.91 1.53
CA ALA A 243 -29.81 18.72 2.31
C ALA A 243 -29.85 19.62 3.56
N ILE A 244 -28.73 19.76 4.27
CA ILE A 244 -28.61 20.69 5.40
C ILE A 244 -28.75 22.15 4.93
N CYS A 245 -28.15 22.51 3.80
CA CYS A 245 -28.35 23.86 3.24
C CYS A 245 -29.82 24.11 2.87
N TYR A 246 -30.51 23.15 2.27
CA TYR A 246 -31.95 23.25 1.97
C TYR A 246 -32.79 23.36 3.23
N PHE A 247 -32.42 22.63 4.28
CA PHE A 247 -33.08 22.70 5.58
C PHE A 247 -32.97 24.10 6.21
N ILE A 248 -31.83 24.77 6.03
CA ILE A 248 -31.56 26.11 6.58
C ILE A 248 -32.19 27.22 5.72
N PHE A 249 -32.06 27.16 4.39
CA PHE A 249 -32.47 28.23 3.50
C PHE A 249 -33.90 28.07 2.95
N GLY A 250 -34.49 26.89 3.09
CA GLY A 250 -35.85 26.58 2.70
C GLY A 250 -36.01 26.09 1.26
N ILE A 251 -36.98 25.20 1.07
CA ILE A 251 -37.45 24.67 -0.22
C ILE A 251 -38.97 24.77 -0.30
N ASN A 252 -39.52 24.86 -1.51
CA ASN A 252 -40.95 24.97 -1.71
C ASN A 252 -41.58 23.59 -1.98
N TYR A 253 -42.62 23.24 -1.23
CA TYR A 253 -43.37 21.99 -1.34
C TYR A 253 -44.87 22.27 -1.13
N ASN A 254 -45.70 21.84 -2.08
CA ASN A 254 -47.16 22.08 -2.07
C ASN A 254 -47.54 23.54 -1.77
N ASP A 255 -46.90 24.49 -2.46
CA ASP A 255 -47.07 25.95 -2.30
C ASP A 255 -46.71 26.52 -0.91
N GLY A 256 -46.05 25.73 -0.05
CA GLY A 256 -45.52 26.13 1.24
C GLY A 256 -43.99 26.11 1.28
N LEU A 257 -43.39 27.14 1.91
CA LEU A 257 -41.96 27.14 2.20
C LEU A 257 -41.69 26.26 3.42
N ILE A 258 -40.99 25.15 3.20
CA ILE A 258 -40.53 24.29 4.29
C ILE A 258 -39.07 24.63 4.61
N GLN A 259 -38.83 25.05 5.84
CA GLN A 259 -37.51 25.39 6.40
C GLN A 259 -37.47 25.04 7.88
N PHE A 260 -36.27 24.97 8.46
CA PHE A 260 -36.12 24.81 9.89
C PHE A 260 -36.85 25.89 10.67
N SER A 261 -37.67 25.48 11.64
CA SER A 261 -38.36 26.39 12.55
C SER A 261 -38.15 25.97 14.01
N SER A 262 -37.64 26.88 14.83
CA SER A 262 -37.49 26.67 16.28
C SER A 262 -38.82 26.61 17.03
N GLN A 263 -39.91 27.02 16.37
CA GLN A 263 -41.28 26.99 16.92
C GLN A 263 -42.03 25.71 16.53
N ALA A 264 -41.55 24.97 15.54
CA ALA A 264 -42.18 23.74 15.06
C ALA A 264 -41.84 22.54 15.97
N SER A 265 -42.71 21.52 15.94
CA SER A 265 -42.47 20.29 16.69
C SER A 265 -41.23 19.56 16.15
N TRP A 266 -40.63 18.70 16.98
CA TRP A 266 -39.50 17.89 16.55
C TRP A 266 -39.85 16.97 15.37
N SER A 267 -41.07 16.41 15.35
CA SER A 267 -41.55 15.58 14.24
C SER A 267 -41.68 16.35 12.93
N ASP A 268 -42.08 17.63 12.98
CA ASP A 268 -42.21 18.48 11.79
C ASP A 268 -40.85 18.88 11.24
N ASN A 269 -39.89 19.17 12.11
CA ASN A 269 -38.51 19.43 11.70
C ASN A 269 -37.85 18.16 11.14
N LEU A 270 -38.16 16.97 11.67
CA LEU A 270 -37.67 15.72 11.13
C LEU A 270 -38.26 15.42 9.74
N SER A 271 -39.56 15.60 9.54
CA SER A 271 -40.19 15.40 8.23
C SER A 271 -39.65 16.40 7.20
N THR A 272 -39.43 17.65 7.61
CA THR A 272 -38.78 18.68 6.80
C THR A 272 -37.37 18.27 6.37
N LEU A 273 -36.56 17.74 7.29
CA LEU A 273 -35.21 17.26 6.98
C LEU A 273 -35.24 16.09 6.00
N LEU A 274 -36.16 15.14 6.17
CA LEU A 274 -36.33 14.01 5.25
C LEU A 274 -36.73 14.46 3.85
N ASN A 275 -37.62 15.46 3.73
CA ASN A 275 -37.97 16.07 2.44
C ASN A 275 -36.77 16.77 1.78
N CYS A 276 -35.93 17.46 2.58
CA CYS A 276 -34.71 18.09 2.08
C CYS A 276 -33.68 17.05 1.59
N ILE A 277 -33.54 15.92 2.29
CA ILE A 277 -32.69 14.79 1.87
C ILE A 277 -33.23 14.19 0.57
N TYR A 278 -34.53 13.93 0.49
CA TYR A 278 -35.17 13.42 -0.71
C TYR A 278 -34.95 14.36 -1.91
N PHE A 279 -35.17 15.66 -1.74
CA PHE A 279 -34.93 16.66 -2.79
C PHE A 279 -33.46 16.68 -3.24
N SER A 280 -32.53 16.63 -2.29
CA SER A 280 -31.09 16.57 -2.58
C SER A 280 -30.72 15.30 -3.37
N VAL A 281 -31.22 14.12 -3.00
CA VAL A 281 -30.98 12.88 -3.74
C VAL A 281 -31.49 12.98 -5.19
N VAL A 282 -32.70 13.47 -5.38
CA VAL A 282 -33.32 13.63 -6.71
C VAL A 282 -32.57 14.66 -7.55
N THR A 283 -32.08 15.74 -6.93
CA THR A 283 -31.29 16.79 -7.59
C THR A 283 -29.91 16.29 -7.98
N PHE A 284 -29.22 15.62 -7.05
CA PHE A 284 -27.88 15.03 -7.28
C PHE A 284 -27.90 13.97 -8.38
N THR A 285 -28.94 13.14 -8.43
CA THR A 285 -29.13 12.13 -9.48
C THR A 285 -29.70 12.70 -10.78
N THR A 286 -30.03 14.00 -10.82
CA THR A 286 -30.59 14.71 -11.98
C THR A 286 -31.95 14.16 -12.45
N LEU A 287 -32.71 13.48 -11.57
CA LEU A 287 -34.03 12.89 -11.88
C LEU A 287 -35.15 13.94 -11.99
N GLY A 288 -35.20 14.89 -11.06
CA GLY A 288 -36.10 16.05 -11.09
C GLY A 288 -37.62 15.74 -11.19
N TYR A 289 -38.24 15.17 -10.15
CA TYR A 289 -39.68 14.85 -10.16
C TYR A 289 -40.63 16.05 -10.17
N GLY A 290 -40.16 17.25 -9.83
CA GLY A 290 -40.93 18.50 -9.94
C GLY A 290 -41.94 18.74 -8.81
N ASP A 291 -41.96 17.87 -7.79
CA ASP A 291 -42.77 17.97 -6.56
C ASP A 291 -42.21 19.00 -5.56
N ILE A 292 -40.89 19.15 -5.51
CA ILE A 292 -40.19 20.14 -4.69
C ILE A 292 -39.43 21.10 -5.61
N THR A 293 -39.52 22.40 -5.32
CA THR A 293 -38.82 23.43 -6.11
C THR A 293 -37.91 24.31 -5.23
N PRO A 294 -36.69 24.63 -5.69
CA PRO A 294 -35.79 25.51 -4.96
C PRO A 294 -36.19 26.99 -5.15
N THR A 295 -36.00 27.79 -4.11
CA THR A 295 -36.36 29.22 -4.05
C THR A 295 -35.17 30.07 -3.61
N GLY A 296 -35.06 31.29 -4.14
CA GLY A 296 -33.96 32.19 -3.78
C GLY A 296 -32.57 31.57 -3.97
N ILE A 297 -31.77 31.54 -2.90
CA ILE A 297 -30.38 31.05 -2.87
C ILE A 297 -30.31 29.53 -3.13
N THR A 298 -31.32 28.75 -2.75
CA THR A 298 -31.29 27.28 -2.93
C THR A 298 -31.31 26.86 -4.39
N ARG A 299 -31.68 27.74 -5.33
CA ARG A 299 -31.54 27.50 -6.79
C ARG A 299 -30.09 27.36 -7.22
N LEU A 300 -29.21 28.20 -6.68
CA LEU A 300 -27.78 28.12 -6.97
C LEU A 300 -27.20 26.80 -6.42
N ILE A 301 -27.59 26.45 -5.19
CA ILE A 301 -27.16 25.22 -4.52
C ILE A 301 -27.60 23.99 -5.33
N ALA A 302 -28.87 23.95 -5.77
CA ALA A 302 -29.41 22.87 -6.60
C ALA A 302 -28.69 22.76 -7.95
N THR A 303 -28.32 23.89 -8.56
CA THR A 303 -27.58 23.89 -9.83
C THR A 303 -26.18 23.31 -9.65
N VAL A 304 -25.45 23.71 -8.59
CA VAL A 304 -24.12 23.18 -8.28
C VAL A 304 -24.18 21.71 -7.89
N GLU A 305 -25.19 21.31 -7.13
CA GLU A 305 -25.42 19.93 -6.74
C GLU A 305 -25.68 19.03 -7.95
N ALA A 306 -26.63 19.40 -8.83
CA ALA A 306 -26.94 18.64 -10.04
C ALA A 306 -25.71 18.51 -10.97
N PHE A 307 -24.96 19.60 -11.15
CA PHE A 307 -23.72 19.57 -11.91
C PHE A 307 -22.71 18.60 -11.28
N THR A 308 -22.43 18.74 -9.98
CA THR A 308 -21.49 17.88 -9.26
C THR A 308 -21.91 16.41 -9.27
N GLY A 309 -23.22 16.14 -9.16
CA GLY A 309 -23.79 14.80 -9.20
C GLY A 309 -23.57 14.11 -10.54
N SER A 310 -23.84 14.80 -11.66
CA SER A 310 -23.58 14.26 -13.00
C SER A 310 -22.11 13.87 -13.21
N PHE A 311 -21.17 14.72 -12.76
CA PHE A 311 -19.73 14.43 -12.82
C PHE A 311 -19.32 13.29 -11.88
N SER A 312 -19.91 13.22 -10.67
CA SER A 312 -19.58 12.18 -9.68
C SER A 312 -20.05 10.80 -10.14
N LEU A 313 -21.23 10.69 -10.77
CA LEU A 313 -21.71 9.45 -11.36
C LEU A 313 -20.83 8.98 -12.53
N ALA A 314 -20.44 9.90 -13.42
CA ALA A 314 -19.51 9.59 -14.51
C ALA A 314 -18.15 9.13 -13.96
N LEU A 315 -17.62 9.83 -12.95
CA LEU A 315 -16.37 9.47 -12.30
C LEU A 315 -16.45 8.10 -11.62
N PHE A 316 -17.57 7.78 -10.97
CA PHE A 316 -17.79 6.46 -10.38
C PHE A 316 -17.68 5.36 -11.43
N VAL A 317 -18.34 5.51 -12.57
CA VAL A 317 -18.28 4.54 -13.67
C VAL A 317 -16.85 4.38 -14.17
N VAL A 318 -16.13 5.49 -14.40
CA VAL A 318 -14.73 5.45 -14.88
C VAL A 318 -13.82 4.72 -13.89
N VAL A 319 -13.90 5.06 -12.60
CA VAL A 319 -13.06 4.43 -11.57
C VAL A 319 -13.43 2.96 -11.37
N PHE A 320 -14.72 2.63 -11.44
CA PHE A 320 -15.21 1.26 -11.35
C PHE A 320 -14.74 0.40 -12.53
N VAL A 321 -14.92 0.89 -13.76
CA VAL A 321 -14.46 0.20 -14.98
C VAL A 321 -12.95 0.03 -14.94
N LYS A 322 -12.20 1.10 -14.63
CA LYS A 322 -10.73 1.02 -14.51
C LYS A 322 -10.27 -0.05 -13.51
N ARG A 323 -11.01 -0.27 -12.42
CA ARG A 323 -10.70 -1.32 -11.43
C ARG A 323 -11.00 -2.74 -11.95
N MET A 324 -11.95 -2.88 -12.87
CA MET A 324 -12.38 -4.16 -13.44
C MET A 324 -11.63 -4.55 -14.72
N THR A 325 -11.21 -3.57 -15.51
CA THR A 325 -10.68 -3.77 -16.88
C THR A 325 -9.20 -3.46 -17.03
N ARG A 326 -8.56 -2.87 -16.02
CA ARG A 326 -7.12 -3.07 -15.90
C ARG A 326 -6.99 -4.55 -15.66
#